data_AF-A0A8C2PE45-F1
#
_entry.id   AF-A0A8C2PE45-F1
#
_cell.length_a   1.000
_cell.length_b   1.000
_cell.length_c   1.000
_cell.angle_alpha   90.00
_cell.angle_beta   90.00
_cell.angle_gamma   90.00
#
_symmetry.space_group_name_H-M   'P 1'
#
loop_
_entity.id
_entity.type
_entity.pdbx_description
1 polymer ?
#
loop_
_entity_poly.entity_id
_entity_poly.type
_entity_poly.pdbx_seq_one_letter_code
_entity_poly.pdbx_strand_id
1 'polypeptide(L)'
;MAFAGLTADARIVINRARVECQSHRLTVEDPVTVEYITRYIASLKQRYTQSNGRRPFGISALIVGFDFDGTPRLYQTDPSGTYHAWKANAIGRGAKSVREFLEKNYTDEAIETDDLTIKLVIKALLEVVQSGGKNIELAVMRRDQPLKVITKLVCCPSLWVCSQWSGQGAVHVQNRSSAKKCSFQGSPHKWKRKHSHIDHLHAGSTLSPWSATCGFALL
;
A
#
# COMPACT_ATOMS: atom_id res chain seq x y z
N MET A 1 -2.58 3.70 10.33
CA MET A 1 -3.44 2.51 10.14
C MET A 1 -4.69 2.95 9.40
N ALA A 2 -4.99 2.23 8.34
CA ALA A 2 -6.18 2.36 7.51
C ALA A 2 -7.04 1.11 7.68
N PHE A 3 -8.36 1.20 7.53
CA PHE A 3 -9.24 0.04 7.69
C PHE A 3 -10.44 0.08 6.75
N ALA A 4 -10.97 -1.10 6.45
CA ALA A 4 -12.22 -1.29 5.74
C ALA A 4 -13.07 -2.31 6.50
N GLY A 5 -14.36 -1.99 6.70
CA GLY A 5 -15.30 -2.82 7.46
C GLY A 5 -16.05 -2.04 8.53
N LEU A 6 -16.45 -2.72 9.61
CA LEU A 6 -17.23 -2.13 10.69
C LEU A 6 -16.43 -1.07 11.47
N THR A 7 -16.88 0.18 11.44
CA THR A 7 -16.21 1.32 12.09
C THR A 7 -16.15 1.19 13.61
N ALA A 8 -17.18 0.62 14.24
CA ALA A 8 -17.22 0.38 15.68
C ALA A 8 -16.10 -0.59 16.13
N ASP A 9 -15.89 -1.67 15.37
CA ASP A 9 -14.82 -2.65 15.62
C ASP A 9 -13.43 -2.03 15.44
N ALA A 10 -13.28 -1.22 14.39
CA ALA A 10 -12.03 -0.55 14.10
C ALA A 10 -11.57 0.34 15.26
N ARG A 11 -12.49 1.07 15.89
CA ARG A 11 -12.17 1.92 17.06
C ARG A 11 -11.59 1.11 18.22
N ILE A 12 -12.16 -0.07 18.50
CA ILE A 12 -11.68 -0.95 19.57
C ILE A 12 -10.27 -1.46 19.24
N VAL A 13 -10.04 -1.94 18.02
CA VAL A 13 -8.74 -2.46 17.60
C VAL A 13 -7.67 -1.35 17.60
N ILE A 14 -8.00 -0.16 17.11
CA ILE A 14 -7.08 1.00 17.12
C ILE A 14 -6.72 1.40 18.54
N ASN A 15 -7.69 1.48 19.45
CA ASN A 15 -7.43 1.84 20.85
C ASN A 15 -6.55 0.78 21.52
N ARG A 16 -6.80 -0.51 21.26
CA ARG A 16 -5.98 -1.58 21.83
C ARG A 16 -4.55 -1.56 21.27
N ALA A 17 -4.40 -1.30 19.98
CA ALA A 17 -3.10 -1.14 19.34
C ALA A 17 -2.32 0.04 19.94
N ARG A 18 -2.96 1.19 20.19
CA ARG A 18 -2.32 2.36 20.82
C ARG A 18 -1.79 2.05 22.22
N VAL A 19 -2.58 1.37 23.04
CA VAL A 19 -2.17 0.93 24.39
C VAL A 19 -0.97 -0.02 24.30
N GLU A 20 -0.99 -0.96 23.35
CA GLU A 20 0.12 -1.88 23.14
C GLU A 20 1.41 -1.14 22.75
N CYS A 21 1.32 -0.17 21.83
CA CYS A 21 2.47 0.64 21.44
C CYS A 21 3.11 1.36 22.63
N GLN A 22 2.29 1.88 23.55
CA GLN A 22 2.78 2.53 24.76
C GLN A 22 3.39 1.52 25.73
N SER A 23 2.74 0.36 25.93
CA SER A 23 3.24 -0.70 26.81
C SER A 23 4.58 -1.25 26.35
N HIS A 24 4.74 -1.50 25.04
CA HIS A 24 5.99 -1.96 24.47
C HIS A 24 7.10 -0.94 24.70
N ARG A 25 6.83 0.34 24.44
CA ARG A 25 7.79 1.42 24.65
C ARG A 25 8.21 1.59 26.11
N LEU A 26 7.33 1.27 27.06
CA LEU A 26 7.69 1.28 28.49
C LEU A 26 8.53 0.08 28.91
N THR A 27 8.38 -1.06 28.24
CA THR A 27 9.03 -2.32 28.64
C THR A 27 10.38 -2.52 27.96
N VAL A 28 10.46 -2.17 26.67
CA VAL A 28 11.62 -2.41 25.81
C VAL A 28 12.39 -1.12 25.56
N GLU A 29 11.88 0.04 26.02
CA GLU A 29 12.41 1.40 25.80
C GLU A 29 12.47 1.86 24.32
N ASP A 30 12.33 0.92 23.39
CA ASP A 30 12.34 1.12 21.96
C ASP A 30 10.93 1.31 21.35
N PRO A 31 10.78 2.12 20.28
CA PRO A 31 9.53 2.24 19.54
C PRO A 31 9.14 0.89 18.89
N VAL A 32 7.84 0.70 18.66
CA VAL A 32 7.34 -0.54 18.07
C VAL A 32 7.74 -0.68 16.60
N THR A 33 8.15 -1.89 16.19
CA THR A 33 8.27 -2.24 14.77
C THR A 33 6.90 -2.44 14.14
N VAL A 34 6.80 -2.22 12.83
CA VAL A 34 5.53 -2.34 12.10
C VAL A 34 5.07 -3.80 12.08
N GLU A 35 6.01 -4.73 11.98
CA GLU A 35 5.71 -6.16 12.03
C GLU A 35 5.15 -6.56 13.40
N TYR A 36 5.76 -6.09 14.49
CA TYR A 36 5.33 -6.42 15.85
C TYR A 36 3.88 -6.01 16.10
N ILE A 37 3.53 -4.76 15.81
CA ILE A 37 2.16 -4.26 16.02
C ILE A 37 1.15 -4.98 15.12
N THR A 38 1.56 -5.34 13.90
CA THR A 38 0.73 -6.13 12.97
C THR A 38 0.45 -7.51 13.53
N ARG A 39 1.47 -8.19 14.05
CA ARG A 39 1.35 -9.52 14.67
C ARG A 39 0.44 -9.47 15.90
N TYR A 40 0.58 -8.44 16.74
CA TYR A 40 -0.30 -8.23 17.89
C TYR A 40 -1.76 -8.08 17.48
N ILE A 41 -2.05 -7.22 16.49
CA ILE A 41 -3.42 -7.02 15.98
C ILE A 41 -3.98 -8.32 15.37
N ALA A 42 -3.14 -9.06 14.65
CA ALA A 42 -3.53 -10.35 14.06
C ALA A 42 -3.88 -11.38 15.14
N SER A 43 -3.06 -11.50 16.19
CA SER A 43 -3.36 -12.35 17.36
C SER A 43 -4.60 -11.88 18.11
N LEU A 44 -4.83 -10.58 18.25
CA LEU A 44 -6.05 -10.04 18.85
C LEU A 44 -7.28 -10.47 18.05
N LYS A 45 -7.23 -10.37 16.71
CA LYS A 45 -8.33 -10.82 15.84
C LYS A 45 -8.58 -12.32 15.95
N GLN A 46 -7.52 -13.12 15.94
CA GLN A 46 -7.60 -14.58 16.04
C GLN A 46 -8.16 -15.04 17.41
N ARG A 47 -7.82 -14.37 18.51
CA ARG A 47 -8.40 -14.70 19.81
C ARG A 47 -9.91 -14.58 19.84
N TYR A 48 -10.47 -13.62 19.10
CA TYR A 48 -11.92 -13.44 19.00
C TYR A 48 -12.59 -14.47 18.09
N THR A 49 -11.87 -15.11 17.16
CA THR A 49 -12.41 -16.21 16.34
C THR A 49 -12.47 -17.53 17.13
N GLN A 50 -11.54 -17.73 18.06
CA GLN A 50 -11.46 -18.95 18.88
C GLN A 50 -12.13 -18.83 20.27
N SER A 51 -12.69 -17.67 20.59
CA SER A 51 -13.40 -17.48 21.86
C SER A 51 -14.88 -17.80 21.71
N ASN A 52 -15.41 -18.68 22.56
CA ASN A 52 -16.83 -18.98 22.60
C ASN A 52 -17.65 -17.71 22.94
N GLY A 53 -18.79 -17.53 22.26
CA GLY A 53 -19.72 -16.43 22.53
C GLY A 53 -19.27 -15.05 22.07
N ARG A 54 -18.17 -14.94 21.31
CA ARG A 54 -17.71 -13.66 20.72
C ARG A 54 -17.79 -13.73 19.21
N ARG A 55 -18.22 -12.63 18.58
CA ARG A 55 -18.15 -12.50 17.13
C ARG A 55 -16.73 -12.10 16.69
N PRO A 56 -16.25 -12.58 15.54
CA PRO A 56 -14.99 -12.11 14.97
C PRO A 56 -15.10 -10.63 14.57
N PHE A 57 -13.95 -9.95 14.54
CA PHE A 57 -13.90 -8.56 14.10
C PHE A 57 -14.18 -8.48 12.60
N GLY A 58 -15.12 -7.62 12.19
CA GLY A 58 -15.49 -7.43 10.79
C GLY A 58 -14.62 -6.40 10.07
N ILE A 59 -13.30 -6.42 10.29
CA ILE A 59 -12.37 -5.42 9.72
C ILE A 59 -11.14 -6.06 9.08
N SER A 60 -10.78 -5.54 7.92
CA SER A 60 -9.43 -5.68 7.36
C SER A 60 -8.70 -4.36 7.56
N ALA A 61 -7.42 -4.42 7.91
CA ALA A 61 -6.64 -3.21 8.17
C ALA A 61 -5.32 -3.22 7.40
N LEU A 62 -4.96 -2.05 6.89
CA LEU A 62 -3.65 -1.75 6.35
C LEU A 62 -2.83 -0.99 7.40
N ILE A 63 -1.68 -1.54 7.72
CA ILE A 63 -0.75 -0.98 8.70
C ILE A 63 0.49 -0.58 7.92
N VAL A 64 0.87 0.69 8.07
CA VAL A 64 2.08 1.25 7.49
C VAL A 64 2.90 1.92 8.56
N GLY A 65 4.21 1.84 8.38
CA GLY A 65 5.19 2.48 9.22
C GLY A 65 6.57 2.37 8.60
N PHE A 66 7.53 2.99 9.27
CA PHE A 66 8.95 2.78 9.03
C PHE A 66 9.48 1.96 10.21
N ASP A 67 10.28 0.93 9.92
CA ASP A 67 11.07 0.25 10.95
C ASP A 67 12.33 1.09 11.29
N PHE A 68 13.09 0.64 12.28
CA PHE A 68 14.36 1.28 12.71
C PHE A 68 15.35 1.50 11.56
N ASP A 69 15.40 0.57 10.62
CA ASP A 69 16.28 0.65 9.44
C ASP A 69 15.87 1.77 8.46
N GLY A 70 14.75 2.45 8.71
CA GLY A 70 14.15 3.42 7.79
C GLY A 70 13.49 2.77 6.57
N THR A 71 13.42 1.44 6.54
CA THR A 71 12.70 0.70 5.50
C THR A 71 11.20 0.79 5.77
N PRO A 72 10.40 1.16 4.78
CA PRO A 72 8.98 1.24 4.97
C PRO A 72 8.36 -0.15 4.86
N ARG A 73 7.31 -0.38 5.64
CA ARG A 73 6.58 -1.64 5.60
C ARG A 73 5.09 -1.36 5.43
N LEU A 74 4.46 -2.19 4.61
CA LEU A 74 3.02 -2.24 4.46
C LEU A 74 2.55 -3.65 4.79
N TYR A 75 1.64 -3.76 5.75
CA TYR A 75 1.02 -5.01 6.14
C TYR A 75 -0.50 -4.94 5.97
N GLN A 76 -1.08 -6.03 5.50
CA GLN A 76 -2.52 -6.26 5.56
C GLN A 76 -2.81 -7.25 6.67
N THR A 77 -3.87 -6.98 7.43
CA THR A 77 -4.44 -7.94 8.39
C THR A 77 -5.87 -8.28 8.00
N ASP A 78 -6.22 -9.55 8.09
CA ASP A 78 -7.54 -10.09 7.78
C ASP A 78 -8.30 -10.44 9.07
N PRO A 79 -9.64 -10.52 9.03
CA PRO A 79 -10.48 -10.84 10.19
C PRO A 79 -10.21 -12.25 10.76
N SER A 80 -9.63 -13.15 9.97
CA SER A 80 -9.15 -14.48 10.39
C SER A 80 -7.96 -14.42 11.35
N GLY A 81 -7.29 -13.28 11.46
CA GLY A 81 -6.03 -13.14 12.19
C GLY A 81 -4.79 -13.54 11.39
N THR A 82 -4.90 -13.67 10.06
CA THR A 82 -3.73 -13.75 9.18
C THR A 82 -3.23 -12.36 8.83
N TYR A 83 -1.91 -12.24 8.61
CA TYR A 83 -1.30 -11.01 8.12
C TYR A 83 -0.27 -11.29 7.04
N HIS A 84 -0.12 -10.35 6.11
CA HIS A 84 0.79 -10.46 4.97
C HIS A 84 1.48 -9.13 4.71
N ALA A 85 2.77 -9.19 4.37
CA ALA A 85 3.54 -8.04 3.91
C ALA A 85 3.25 -7.78 2.42
N TRP A 86 3.07 -6.52 2.06
CA TRP A 86 2.81 -6.09 0.69
C TRP A 86 3.74 -4.95 0.29
N LYS A 87 3.99 -4.82 -1.01
CA LYS A 87 4.64 -3.62 -1.56
C LYS A 87 3.62 -2.52 -1.84
N ALA A 88 2.53 -2.89 -2.49
CA ALA A 88 1.34 -2.07 -2.70
C ALA A 88 0.11 -2.94 -2.51
N ASN A 89 -0.95 -2.38 -1.93
CA ASN A 89 -2.16 -3.13 -1.64
C ASN A 89 -3.38 -2.22 -1.52
N ALA A 90 -4.55 -2.81 -1.73
CA ALA A 90 -5.85 -2.17 -1.57
C ALA A 90 -6.80 -3.07 -0.77
N ILE A 91 -7.65 -2.45 0.04
CA ILE A 91 -8.71 -3.13 0.82
C ILE A 91 -10.07 -2.47 0.55
N GLY A 92 -11.16 -3.19 0.84
CA GLY A 92 -12.51 -2.67 0.70
C GLY A 92 -13.16 -2.95 -0.66
N ARG A 93 -14.11 -2.10 -1.05
CA ARG A 93 -14.90 -2.28 -2.28
C ARG A 93 -14.04 -2.01 -3.51
N GLY A 94 -14.03 -2.93 -4.47
CA GLY A 94 -13.23 -2.79 -5.69
C GLY A 94 -11.74 -3.11 -5.51
N ALA A 95 -11.33 -3.67 -4.37
CA ALA A 95 -9.92 -4.01 -4.13
C ALA A 95 -9.29 -4.89 -5.23
N LYS A 96 -10.07 -5.79 -5.84
CA LYS A 96 -9.58 -6.66 -6.93
C LYS A 96 -9.12 -5.85 -8.16
N SER A 97 -9.94 -4.92 -8.65
CA SER A 97 -9.58 -4.10 -9.82
C SER A 97 -8.40 -3.16 -9.52
N VAL A 98 -8.34 -2.59 -8.32
CA VAL A 98 -7.21 -1.76 -7.88
C VAL A 98 -5.91 -2.58 -7.82
N ARG A 99 -5.97 -3.82 -7.34
CA ARG A 99 -4.79 -4.70 -7.31
C ARG A 99 -4.30 -5.06 -8.69
N GLU A 100 -5.21 -5.39 -9.61
CA GLU A 100 -4.87 -5.65 -11.02
C GLU A 100 -4.26 -4.40 -11.70
N PHE A 101 -4.71 -3.20 -11.34
CA PHE A 101 -4.11 -1.94 -11.80
C PHE A 101 -2.70 -1.74 -11.22
N LEU A 102 -2.52 -1.96 -9.91
CA LEU A 102 -1.23 -1.83 -9.24
C LEU A 102 -0.22 -2.87 -9.79
N GLU A 103 -0.64 -4.09 -10.08
CA GLU A 103 0.23 -5.11 -10.68
C GLU A 103 0.81 -4.70 -12.03
N LYS A 104 0.10 -3.87 -12.81
CA LYS A 104 0.54 -3.40 -14.13
C LYS A 104 1.36 -2.11 -14.07
N ASN A 105 1.05 -1.22 -13.13
CA ASN A 105 1.58 0.14 -13.09
C ASN A 105 2.64 0.36 -11.99
N TYR A 106 2.87 -0.61 -11.12
CA TYR A 106 3.92 -0.55 -10.09
C TYR A 106 5.28 -0.89 -10.71
N THR A 107 5.95 0.14 -11.23
CA THR A 107 7.34 0.08 -11.72
C THR A 107 8.26 0.87 -10.81
N ASP A 108 9.56 0.56 -10.81
CA ASP A 108 10.53 1.27 -9.97
C ASP A 108 10.61 2.77 -10.32
N GLU A 109 10.43 3.13 -11.60
CA GLU A 109 10.33 4.51 -12.09
C GLU A 109 9.13 5.26 -11.52
N ALA A 110 8.00 4.57 -11.29
CA ALA A 110 6.79 5.19 -10.76
C ALA A 110 6.90 5.52 -9.26
N ILE A 111 7.92 5.00 -8.57
CA ILE A 111 8.11 5.12 -7.12
C ILE A 111 9.32 6.01 -6.77
N GLU A 112 10.11 6.41 -7.76
CA GLU A 112 11.35 7.17 -7.57
C GLU A 112 11.14 8.48 -6.78
N THR A 113 10.01 9.15 -6.99
CA THR A 113 9.67 10.39 -6.29
C THR A 113 8.35 10.28 -5.54
N ASP A 114 8.24 11.01 -4.43
CA ASP A 114 7.03 11.14 -3.63
C ASP A 114 5.81 11.56 -4.48
N ASP A 115 6.01 12.53 -5.37
CA ASP A 115 4.94 13.07 -6.21
C ASP A 115 4.43 12.05 -7.23
N LEU A 116 5.32 11.25 -7.81
CA LEU A 116 4.94 10.16 -8.72
C LEU A 116 4.20 9.06 -7.99
N THR A 117 4.64 8.71 -6.78
CA THR A 117 3.97 7.73 -5.92
C THR A 117 2.54 8.18 -5.58
N ILE A 118 2.36 9.44 -5.20
CA ILE A 118 1.04 10.01 -4.92
C ILE A 118 0.15 9.98 -6.18
N LYS A 119 0.71 10.32 -7.35
CA LYS A 119 -0.01 10.25 -8.63
C LYS A 119 -0.45 8.82 -8.96
N LEU A 120 0.40 7.82 -8.74
CA LEU A 120 0.06 6.40 -8.94
C LEU A 120 -1.12 5.99 -8.05
N VAL A 121 -1.08 6.38 -6.78
CA VAL A 121 -2.16 6.12 -5.81
C VAL A 121 -3.48 6.74 -6.26
N ILE A 122 -3.46 8.01 -6.68
CA ILE A 122 -4.66 8.70 -7.16
C ILE A 122 -5.23 8.00 -8.40
N LYS A 123 -4.38 7.63 -9.37
CA LYS A 123 -4.82 6.90 -10.56
C LYS A 123 -5.48 5.57 -10.20
N ALA A 124 -4.88 4.82 -9.27
CA ALA A 124 -5.43 3.54 -8.83
C ALA A 124 -6.80 3.68 -8.15
N LEU A 125 -7.03 4.77 -7.40
CA LEU A 125 -8.32 5.05 -6.76
C LEU A 125 -9.38 5.54 -7.76
N LEU A 126 -8.98 6.32 -8.76
CA LEU A 126 -9.90 6.83 -9.79
C LEU A 126 -10.51 5.71 -10.65
N GLU A 127 -9.86 4.55 -10.78
CA GLU A 127 -10.44 3.37 -11.45
C GLU A 127 -11.74 2.86 -10.78
N VAL A 128 -11.90 3.08 -9.46
CA VAL A 128 -13.07 2.61 -8.70
C VAL A 128 -14.04 3.74 -8.38
N VAL A 129 -13.55 4.97 -8.22
CA VAL A 129 -14.36 6.12 -7.83
C VAL A 129 -14.98 6.79 -9.06
N GLN A 130 -16.28 6.60 -9.25
CA GLN A 130 -17.05 7.19 -10.36
C GLN A 130 -17.26 8.72 -10.24
N SER A 131 -17.08 9.29 -9.04
CA SER A 131 -17.37 10.70 -8.75
C SER A 131 -16.07 11.43 -8.41
N GLY A 132 -15.43 12.00 -9.43
CA GLY A 132 -14.09 12.58 -9.37
C GLY A 132 -13.77 13.40 -8.10
N GLY A 133 -12.60 13.10 -7.51
CA GLY A 133 -11.81 13.91 -6.58
C GLY A 133 -12.37 14.22 -5.19
N LYS A 134 -13.69 14.37 -5.02
CA LYS A 134 -14.29 14.86 -3.76
C LYS A 134 -14.33 13.83 -2.64
N ASN A 135 -14.23 12.54 -2.98
CA ASN A 135 -14.37 11.43 -2.03
C ASN A 135 -13.03 10.74 -1.72
N ILE A 136 -11.90 11.36 -2.08
CA ILE A 136 -10.56 10.79 -1.91
C ILE A 136 -9.86 11.53 -0.77
N GLU A 137 -9.52 10.79 0.28
CA GLU A 137 -8.68 11.26 1.38
C GLU A 137 -7.32 10.55 1.29
N LEU A 138 -6.23 11.31 1.28
CA LEU A 138 -4.88 10.76 1.19
C LEU A 138 -4.09 11.13 2.44
N ALA A 139 -3.29 10.18 2.93
CA ALA A 139 -2.38 10.41 4.04
C ALA A 139 -0.97 9.97 3.66
N VAL A 140 -0.02 10.89 3.80
CA VAL A 140 1.39 10.69 3.45
C VAL A 140 2.23 10.71 4.72
N MET A 141 3.16 9.78 4.83
CA MET A 141 4.02 9.52 5.98
C MET A 141 5.43 9.35 5.45
N ARG A 142 6.32 10.26 5.81
CA ARG A 142 7.71 10.24 5.41
C ARG A 142 8.56 9.83 6.59
N ARG A 143 9.80 9.41 6.32
CA ARG A 143 10.77 9.14 7.37
C ARG A 143 10.95 10.38 8.24
N ASP A 144 10.93 10.19 9.55
CA ASP A 144 11.15 11.23 10.57
C ASP A 144 10.19 12.43 10.52
N GLN A 145 9.08 12.32 9.79
CA GLN A 145 8.05 13.36 9.70
C GLN A 145 6.71 12.85 10.24
N PRO A 146 5.90 13.72 10.87
CA PRO A 146 4.55 13.34 11.28
C PRO A 146 3.67 13.05 10.06
N LEU A 147 2.65 12.22 10.27
CA LEU A 147 1.64 11.90 9.27
C LEU A 147 0.95 13.17 8.76
N LYS A 148 0.99 13.41 7.46
CA LYS A 148 0.32 14.53 6.79
C LYS A 148 -0.91 14.04 6.02
N VAL A 149 -2.09 14.43 6.49
CA VAL A 149 -3.36 14.19 5.78
C VAL A 149 -3.57 15.30 4.75
N ILE A 150 -3.76 14.92 3.49
CA ILE A 150 -4.05 15.82 2.37
C ILE A 150 -5.57 15.93 2.27
N THR A 151 -6.13 16.96 2.92
CA THR A 151 -7.59 17.18 3.06
C THR A 151 -8.26 17.82 1.86
N LYS A 152 -7.48 18.43 0.96
CA LYS A 152 -7.96 18.89 -0.33
C LYS A 152 -6.93 18.47 -1.35
N LEU A 153 -7.36 17.67 -2.32
CA LEU A 153 -6.70 17.61 -3.63
C LEU A 153 -6.79 19.02 -4.21
N VAL A 154 -5.95 19.94 -3.74
CA VAL A 154 -5.62 21.14 -4.49
C VAL A 154 -5.14 20.59 -5.80
N CYS A 155 -5.91 20.89 -6.84
CA CYS A 155 -5.60 20.60 -8.22
C CYS A 155 -4.23 21.25 -8.48
N CYS A 156 -3.17 20.51 -8.18
CA CYS A 156 -1.82 20.89 -8.56
C CYS A 156 -1.89 21.03 -10.09
N PRO A 157 -1.37 22.10 -10.70
CA PRO A 157 -1.43 22.29 -12.15
C PRO A 157 -0.90 21.07 -12.93
N SER A 158 -0.07 20.23 -12.31
CA SER A 158 0.41 18.97 -12.88
C SER A 158 -0.62 17.83 -12.97
N LEU A 159 -1.75 17.89 -12.24
CA LEU A 159 -2.84 16.90 -12.31
C LEU A 159 -3.84 17.16 -13.46
N TRP A 160 -3.84 18.35 -14.06
CA TRP A 160 -4.67 18.67 -15.23
C TRP A 160 -4.34 17.79 -16.46
N VAL A 161 -3.13 17.22 -16.51
CA VAL A 161 -2.73 16.31 -17.58
C VAL A 161 -3.46 14.96 -17.48
N CYS A 162 -3.93 14.56 -16.31
CA CYS A 162 -4.55 13.23 -16.14
C CYS A 162 -6.00 13.16 -16.64
N SER A 163 -6.75 14.27 -16.63
CA SER A 163 -8.10 14.32 -17.22
C SER A 163 -8.09 14.30 -18.75
N GLN A 164 -6.97 14.62 -19.39
CA GLN A 164 -6.80 14.47 -20.85
C GLN A 164 -6.47 13.02 -21.27
N TRP A 165 -5.97 12.18 -20.36
CA TRP A 165 -5.60 10.80 -20.68
C TRP A 165 -6.77 9.82 -20.67
N SER A 166 -7.83 10.08 -19.89
CA SER A 166 -9.07 9.30 -19.92
C SER A 166 -9.92 9.55 -21.18
N GLY A 167 -9.54 10.51 -22.03
CA GLY A 167 -10.27 10.89 -23.25
C GLY A 167 -9.79 10.22 -24.55
N GLN A 168 -8.77 9.35 -24.52
CA GLN A 168 -8.29 8.62 -25.71
C GLN A 168 -8.69 7.15 -25.67
N GLY A 169 -9.99 6.90 -25.55
CA GLY A 169 -10.61 5.63 -25.91
C GLY A 169 -11.61 5.90 -27.04
N ALA A 170 -11.29 5.42 -28.25
CA ALA A 170 -12.04 5.56 -29.50
C ALA A 170 -11.89 6.90 -30.25
N VAL A 171 -10.77 7.07 -30.96
CA VAL A 171 -10.76 7.87 -32.21
C VAL A 171 -10.37 6.94 -33.34
N HIS A 172 -11.30 6.85 -34.29
CA HIS A 172 -11.18 6.18 -35.58
C HIS A 172 -9.98 6.78 -36.34
N VAL A 173 -8.90 6.02 -36.53
CA VAL A 173 -7.75 6.44 -37.34
C VAL A 173 -8.04 6.07 -38.79
N GLN A 174 -8.63 6.99 -39.55
CA GLN A 174 -8.54 6.98 -41.01
C GLN A 174 -7.17 7.52 -41.45
N ASN A 175 -6.61 6.85 -42.46
CA ASN A 175 -5.31 7.04 -43.09
C ASN A 175 -4.76 8.48 -43.16
N ARG A 176 -3.51 8.63 -42.72
CA ARG A 176 -2.46 9.35 -43.47
C ARG A 176 -1.07 8.91 -43.00
N SER A 177 -0.47 8.04 -43.83
CA SER A 177 0.92 8.09 -44.29
C SER A 177 1.90 8.99 -43.53
N SER A 178 2.86 8.40 -42.82
CA SER A 178 4.30 8.44 -43.16
C SER A 178 5.14 7.87 -42.01
N ALA A 179 6.17 7.11 -42.38
CA ALA A 179 6.95 6.21 -41.55
C ALA A 179 7.86 6.88 -40.50
N LYS A 180 8.10 6.17 -39.39
CA LYS A 180 9.41 5.55 -39.08
C LYS A 180 9.31 4.59 -37.88
N LYS A 181 9.86 3.39 -38.08
CA LYS A 181 9.97 2.25 -37.16
C LYS A 181 10.91 2.55 -35.98
N CYS A 182 10.59 2.02 -34.81
CA CYS A 182 11.58 1.35 -33.95
C CYS A 182 10.88 0.23 -33.17
N SER A 183 11.18 -1.00 -33.55
CA SER A 183 10.74 -2.25 -32.93
C SER A 183 11.78 -2.71 -31.91
N PHE A 184 11.36 -3.27 -30.78
CA PHE A 184 12.07 -4.37 -30.12
C PHE A 184 11.10 -5.22 -29.29
N GLN A 185 11.13 -6.52 -29.52
CA GLN A 185 10.32 -7.55 -28.85
C GLN A 185 11.03 -8.05 -27.57
N GLY A 186 10.26 -8.39 -26.53
CA GLY A 186 10.74 -9.12 -25.35
C GLY A 186 9.58 -9.71 -24.54
N SER A 187 9.57 -11.03 -24.39
CA SER A 187 8.50 -11.89 -23.84
C SER A 187 8.26 -11.76 -22.30
N PRO A 188 7.10 -12.23 -21.78
CA PRO A 188 6.72 -12.03 -20.37
C PRO A 188 7.28 -13.10 -19.42
N HIS A 189 7.96 -12.67 -18.36
CA HIS A 189 8.32 -13.56 -17.24
C HIS A 189 7.22 -13.56 -16.15
N LYS A 190 6.65 -14.74 -15.90
CA LYS A 190 5.71 -15.05 -14.80
C LYS A 190 6.38 -14.88 -13.43
N TRP A 191 5.73 -14.19 -12.50
CA TRP A 191 6.09 -14.20 -11.08
C TRP A 191 5.42 -15.38 -10.33
N LYS A 192 6.23 -16.16 -9.61
CA LYS A 192 5.77 -17.23 -8.69
C LYS A 192 5.78 -16.74 -7.24
N ARG A 193 4.75 -17.14 -6.48
CA ARG A 193 4.77 -17.19 -5.00
C ARG A 193 6.08 -17.85 -4.54
N LYS A 194 6.91 -17.17 -3.75
CA LYS A 194 8.05 -17.82 -3.08
C LYS A 194 7.57 -18.49 -1.79
N HIS A 195 7.64 -19.82 -1.77
CA HIS A 195 7.79 -20.58 -0.53
C HIS A 195 9.27 -20.56 -0.13
N SER A 196 9.56 -20.27 1.14
CA SER A 196 10.90 -20.25 1.69
C SER A 196 11.34 -21.67 2.08
N HIS A 197 12.35 -22.21 1.38
CA HIS A 197 13.18 -23.30 1.86
C HIS A 197 14.58 -22.75 2.12
N ILE A 198 15.14 -23.11 3.27
CA ILE A 198 16.44 -22.66 3.80
C ILE A 198 17.54 -23.42 3.09
N ASP A 199 18.57 -22.72 2.61
CA ASP A 199 19.91 -23.28 2.40
C ASP A 199 20.98 -22.20 2.67
N HIS A 200 21.99 -22.61 3.43
CA HIS A 200 23.18 -21.85 3.80
C HIS A 200 24.12 -21.67 2.60
N LEU A 201 24.81 -20.51 2.49
CA LEU A 201 26.20 -20.38 2.02
C LEU A 201 26.73 -18.94 2.19
N HIS A 202 28.05 -18.84 2.37
CA HIS A 202 28.85 -17.71 2.84
C HIS A 202 29.22 -16.65 1.77
N ALA A 203 29.40 -15.41 2.29
CA ALA A 203 30.42 -14.38 2.02
C ALA A 203 30.64 -13.77 0.62
N GLY A 204 30.67 -12.42 0.56
CA GLY A 204 31.49 -11.67 -0.42
C GLY A 204 30.95 -10.31 -0.92
N SER A 205 31.44 -9.22 -0.33
CA SER A 205 31.83 -7.91 -0.92
C SER A 205 30.82 -6.93 -1.58
N THR A 206 30.64 -5.79 -0.88
CA THR A 206 30.77 -4.34 -1.28
C THR A 206 29.90 -3.66 -2.37
N LEU A 207 29.52 -2.40 -2.04
CA LEU A 207 28.91 -1.29 -2.83
C LEU A 207 27.38 -1.37 -2.99
N SER A 208 26.54 -0.35 -2.75
CA SER A 208 26.64 1.08 -2.38
C SER A 208 25.29 1.49 -1.73
N PRO A 209 25.21 2.58 -0.94
CA PRO A 209 23.96 3.04 -0.33
C PRO A 209 23.11 3.77 -1.39
N TRP A 210 21.81 3.98 -1.10
CA TRP A 210 20.79 4.72 -1.88
C TRP A 210 19.67 3.81 -2.39
N SER A 211 18.69 3.53 -1.52
CA SER A 211 17.28 3.56 -1.89
C SER A 211 16.45 3.69 -0.62
N ALA A 212 16.09 4.92 -0.27
CA ALA A 212 15.05 5.16 0.73
C ALA A 212 13.71 4.83 0.07
N THR A 213 13.28 3.59 0.18
CA THR A 213 11.96 3.19 -0.29
C THR A 213 10.93 3.87 0.60
N CYS A 214 9.84 4.36 0.02
CA CYS A 214 8.68 4.93 0.71
C CYS A 214 7.55 3.90 0.55
N GLY A 215 6.99 3.39 1.65
CA GLY A 215 5.99 2.32 1.61
C GLY A 215 4.68 2.88 2.09
N PHE A 216 3.69 2.82 1.20
CA PHE A 216 2.40 3.49 1.38
C PHE A 216 1.22 2.53 1.25
N ALA A 217 0.26 2.70 2.15
CA ALA A 217 -1.05 2.06 2.14
C ALA A 217 -2.03 2.96 1.41
N LEU A 218 -2.77 2.40 0.45
CA LEU A 218 -3.92 3.07 -0.15
C LEU A 218 -5.18 2.89 0.71
N LEU A 219 -5.91 3.98 0.93
CA LEU A 219 -7.35 4.01 1.22
C LEU A 219 -8.06 4.65 0.04
#